data_AF-A0A535VL58-F1
#
_entry.id   AF-A0A535VL58-F1
#
_cell.length_a   1.000
_cell.length_b   1.000
_cell.length_c   1.000
_cell.angle_alpha   90.00
_cell.angle_beta   90.00
_cell.angle_gamma   90.00
#
_symmetry.space_group_name_H-M   'P 1'
#
loop_
_entity.id
_entity.type
_entity.pdbx_description
1 polymer ?
#
loop_
_entity_poly.entity_id
_entity_poly.type
_entity_poly.pdbx_seq_one_letter_code
_entity_poly.pdbx_strand_id
1 'polypeptide(L)'
;MHPFSREAMERPFRTLQAAWILRENAETIGRVAAGASEDEIIVAVVHKDLSFGGAWAVARNELAKEVMVAEDKGGLSLIFSANTPVVTIEERCNELARIARKRWEVMQRWVSRHPQNDLE
;
A
#
# COMPACT_ATOMS: atom_id res chain seq x y z
N MET A 1 6.19 -8.55 26.21
CA MET A 1 5.19 -8.40 25.13
C MET A 1 4.96 -6.91 24.99
N HIS A 2 5.46 -6.28 23.93
CA HIS A 2 5.43 -4.82 23.80
C HIS A 2 3.99 -4.32 23.57
N PRO A 3 3.55 -3.24 24.23
CA PRO A 3 2.29 -2.59 23.90
C PRO A 3 2.36 -2.12 22.44
N PHE A 4 1.28 -2.33 21.68
CA PHE A 4 1.20 -1.79 20.33
C PHE A 4 1.15 -0.27 20.44
N SER A 5 2.21 0.41 20.02
CA SER A 5 2.19 1.86 19.94
C SER A 5 1.03 2.31 19.03
N ARG A 6 0.49 3.50 19.28
CA ARG A 6 -0.54 4.11 18.42
C ARG A 6 -0.12 4.11 16.95
N GLU A 7 1.15 4.37 16.68
CA GLU A 7 1.75 4.32 15.34
C GLU A 7 1.68 2.91 14.71
N ALA A 8 1.91 1.86 15.50
CA ALA A 8 1.79 0.48 15.03
C ALA A 8 0.34 0.14 14.61
N MET A 9 -0.67 0.68 15.31
CA MET A 9 -2.09 0.49 14.98
C MET A 9 -2.55 1.30 13.77
N GLU A 10 -2.00 2.50 13.57
CA GLU A 10 -2.34 3.36 12.44
C GLU A 10 -1.84 2.79 11.12
N ARG A 11 -0.70 2.07 11.14
CA ARG A 11 -0.09 1.50 9.94
C ARG A 11 -1.01 0.58 9.12
N PRO A 12 -1.63 -0.49 9.67
CA PRO A 12 -2.55 -1.34 8.92
C PRO A 12 -3.80 -0.59 8.47
N PHE A 13 -4.27 0.41 9.23
CA PHE A 13 -5.41 1.23 8.81
C PHE A 13 -5.05 2.09 7.59
N ARG A 14 -3.88 2.74 7.59
CA ARG A 14 -3.37 3.50 6.43
C ARG A 14 -3.15 2.59 5.22
N THR A 15 -2.65 1.36 5.41
CA THR A 15 -2.52 0.38 4.32
C THR A 15 -3.87 0.01 3.73
N LEU A 16 -4.91 -0.16 4.55
CA LEU A 16 -6.27 -0.42 4.07
C LEU A 16 -6.78 0.73 3.18
N GLN A 17 -6.59 1.97 3.64
CA GLN A 17 -7.02 3.16 2.88
C GLN A 17 -6.23 3.31 1.56
N ALA A 18 -4.91 3.12 1.60
CA ALA A 18 -4.07 3.19 0.41
C ALA A 18 -4.44 2.10 -0.62
N ALA A 19 -4.77 0.89 -0.17
CA ALA A 19 -5.24 -0.18 -1.05
C ALA A 19 -6.55 0.18 -1.78
N TRP A 20 -7.46 0.90 -1.11
CA TRP A 20 -8.68 1.40 -1.75
C TRP A 20 -8.38 2.46 -2.80
N ILE A 21 -7.51 3.43 -2.49
CA ILE A 21 -7.13 4.49 -3.44
C ILE A 21 -6.48 3.89 -4.70
N LEU A 22 -5.60 2.90 -4.54
CA LEU A 22 -4.97 2.22 -5.67
C LEU A 22 -5.98 1.45 -6.50
N ARG A 23 -6.98 0.82 -5.87
CA ARG A 23 -8.08 0.16 -6.57
C ARG A 23 -8.92 1.16 -7.36
N GLU A 24 -9.29 2.29 -6.77
CA GLU A 24 -10.05 3.35 -7.46
C GLU A 24 -9.29 3.90 -8.67
N ASN A 25 -7.95 3.81 -8.67
CA ASN A 25 -7.09 4.23 -9.76
C ASN A 25 -6.58 3.05 -10.63
N ALA A 26 -7.17 1.86 -10.52
CA ALA A 26 -6.69 0.66 -11.21
C ALA A 26 -6.64 0.82 -12.74
N GLU A 27 -7.57 1.57 -13.34
CA GLU A 27 -7.55 1.88 -14.78
C GLU A 27 -6.34 2.73 -15.18
N THR A 28 -5.98 3.72 -14.36
CA THR A 28 -4.79 4.55 -14.61
C THR A 28 -3.52 3.71 -14.49
N ILE A 29 -3.43 2.86 -13.48
CA ILE A 29 -2.30 1.94 -13.31
C ILE A 29 -2.23 0.96 -14.50
N GLY A 30 -3.38 0.43 -14.92
CA GLY A 30 -3.47 -0.51 -16.05
C GLY A 30 -3.05 0.12 -17.38
N ARG A 31 -3.38 1.39 -17.63
CA ARG A 31 -2.89 2.12 -18.81
C ARG A 31 -1.37 2.26 -18.82
N VAL A 32 -0.76 2.54 -17.68
CA VAL A 32 0.70 2.57 -17.54
C VAL A 32 1.29 1.19 -17.77
N ALA A 33 0.68 0.14 -17.19
CA ALA A 33 1.13 -1.23 -17.36
C ALA A 33 1.08 -1.72 -18.81
N ALA A 34 0.03 -1.35 -19.55
CA ALA A 34 -0.11 -1.70 -20.96
C ALA A 34 0.90 -0.98 -21.88
N GLY A 35 1.42 0.17 -21.45
CA GLY A 35 2.44 0.94 -22.19
C GLY A 35 3.88 0.59 -21.84
N ALA A 36 4.11 -0.24 -20.80
CA ALA A 36 5.43 -0.58 -20.31
C ALA A 36 6.07 -1.74 -21.09
N SER A 37 7.39 -1.69 -21.22
CA SER A 37 8.21 -2.78 -21.74
C SER A 37 8.42 -3.89 -20.71
N GLU A 38 8.82 -5.09 -21.14
CA GLU A 38 8.99 -6.25 -20.24
C GLU A 38 10.08 -6.05 -19.16
N ASP A 39 11.07 -5.20 -19.44
CA ASP A 39 12.16 -4.84 -18.51
C ASP A 39 11.76 -3.71 -17.54
N GLU A 40 10.56 -3.15 -17.71
CA GLU A 40 10.00 -2.14 -16.85
C GLU A 40 9.03 -2.73 -15.82
N ILE A 41 8.92 -1.99 -14.72
CA ILE A 41 8.07 -2.29 -13.59
C ILE A 41 7.23 -1.06 -13.31
N ILE A 42 5.97 -1.26 -12.93
CA ILE A 42 5.03 -0.19 -12.68
C ILE A 42 5.03 0.07 -11.19
N VAL A 43 5.33 1.30 -10.81
CA VAL A 43 5.24 1.78 -9.43
C VAL A 43 4.01 2.66 -9.33
N ALA A 44 3.08 2.29 -8.45
CA ALA A 44 1.90 3.09 -8.13
C ALA A 44 2.00 3.58 -6.68
N VAL A 45 1.86 4.88 -6.46
CA VAL A 45 2.14 5.51 -5.16
C VAL A 45 0.89 6.16 -4.58
N VAL A 46 0.73 6.03 -3.27
CA VAL A 46 -0.21 6.80 -2.45
C VAL A 46 0.60 7.61 -1.45
N HIS A 47 0.36 8.92 -1.39
CA HIS A 47 1.03 9.80 -0.45
C HIS A 47 0.48 9.64 0.97
N LYS A 48 1.19 10.18 1.96
CA LYS A 48 0.84 10.08 3.38
C LYS A 48 -0.53 10.68 3.70
N ASP A 49 -0.95 11.69 2.94
CA ASP A 49 -2.24 12.37 3.03
C ASP A 49 -3.39 11.60 2.35
N LEU A 50 -3.11 10.37 1.89
CA LEU A 50 -4.06 9.51 1.20
C LEU A 50 -4.50 10.07 -0.16
N SER A 51 -3.66 10.88 -0.80
CA SER A 51 -3.84 11.21 -2.22
C SER A 51 -3.14 10.18 -3.12
N PHE A 52 -3.68 9.95 -4.32
CA PHE A 52 -2.98 9.17 -5.33
C PHE A 52 -1.78 9.99 -5.86
N GLY A 53 -0.57 9.46 -5.70
CA GLY A 53 0.69 10.08 -6.14
C GLY A 53 1.04 9.77 -7.59
N GLY A 54 0.24 8.94 -8.27
CA GLY A 54 0.44 8.56 -9.66
C GLY A 54 0.95 7.14 -9.83
N ALA A 55 1.08 6.75 -11.10
CA ALA A 55 1.72 5.52 -11.51
C ALA A 55 2.65 5.77 -12.70
N TRP A 56 3.82 5.15 -12.71
CA TRP A 56 4.80 5.27 -13.78
C TRP A 56 5.57 3.97 -13.96
N ALA A 57 6.06 3.75 -15.18
CA ALA A 57 6.99 2.67 -15.49
C ALA A 57 8.41 3.11 -15.10
N VAL A 58 9.17 2.20 -14.50
CA VAL A 58 10.57 2.39 -14.13
C VAL A 58 11.36 1.18 -14.61
N ALA A 59 12.60 1.41 -15.02
CA ALA A 59 13.50 0.30 -15.31
C ALA A 59 13.73 -0.53 -14.05
N ARG A 60 13.77 -1.87 -14.20
CA ARG A 60 13.90 -2.80 -13.06
C ARG A 60 15.11 -2.51 -12.15
N ASN A 61 16.21 -2.01 -12.72
CA ASN A 61 17.42 -1.62 -11.98
C ASN A 61 17.25 -0.32 -11.15
N GLU A 62 16.23 0.50 -11.43
CA GLU A 62 15.95 1.75 -10.72
C GLU A 62 14.88 1.60 -9.64
N LEU A 63 14.18 0.44 -9.59
CA LEU A 63 13.07 0.18 -8.69
C LEU A 63 13.36 0.50 -7.23
N ALA A 64 14.53 0.09 -6.72
CA ALA A 64 14.88 0.27 -5.31
C ALA A 64 14.93 1.75 -4.90
N LYS A 65 15.40 2.61 -5.80
CA LYS A 65 15.48 4.06 -5.58
C LYS A 65 14.09 4.68 -5.51
N GLU A 66 13.22 4.29 -6.43
CA GLU A 66 11.86 4.85 -6.54
C GLU A 66 10.98 4.42 -5.36
N VAL A 67 11.08 3.16 -4.93
CA VAL A 67 10.37 2.65 -3.74
C VAL A 67 10.85 3.36 -2.48
N MET A 68 12.17 3.55 -2.30
CA MET A 68 12.70 4.30 -1.15
C MET A 68 12.15 5.72 -1.10
N VAL A 69 12.11 6.44 -2.23
CA VAL A 69 11.62 7.83 -2.26
C VAL A 69 10.13 7.92 -1.87
N ALA A 70 9.32 6.94 -2.27
CA ALA A 70 7.92 6.87 -1.89
C ALA A 70 7.74 6.55 -0.40
N GLU A 71 8.48 5.57 0.12
CA GLU A 71 8.39 5.12 1.52
C GLU A 71 8.97 6.15 2.51
N ASP A 72 10.08 6.82 2.17
CA ASP A 72 10.73 7.84 3.03
C ASP A 72 9.82 9.04 3.31
N LYS A 73 8.93 9.39 2.36
CA LYS A 73 7.93 10.45 2.54
C LYS A 73 6.70 9.98 3.33
N GLY A 74 6.72 8.75 3.85
CA GLY A 74 5.60 8.11 4.53
C GLY A 74 4.45 7.73 3.61
N GLY A 75 4.72 7.64 2.30
CA GLY A 75 3.80 7.10 1.31
C GLY A 75 3.80 5.57 1.28
N LEU A 76 2.92 5.00 0.48
CA LEU A 76 2.84 3.57 0.22
C LEU A 76 2.90 3.33 -1.27
N SER A 77 3.74 2.40 -1.70
CA SER A 77 3.83 1.98 -3.11
C SER A 77 3.37 0.54 -3.31
N LEU A 78 2.67 0.28 -4.41
CA LEU A 78 2.53 -1.06 -4.97
C LEU A 78 3.24 -1.17 -6.31
N ILE A 79 3.76 -2.37 -6.54
CA ILE A 79 4.59 -2.68 -7.70
C ILE A 79 3.85 -3.70 -8.56
N PHE A 80 3.74 -3.45 -9.86
CA PHE A 80 3.12 -4.36 -10.84
C PHE A 80 4.08 -4.63 -12.00
N SER A 81 3.91 -5.78 -12.65
CA SER A 81 4.67 -6.08 -13.88
C SER A 81 4.09 -5.33 -15.07
N ALA A 82 4.87 -5.17 -16.13
CA ALA A 82 4.35 -4.79 -17.44
C ALA A 82 3.21 -5.71 -17.89
N ASN A 83 2.28 -5.15 -18.65
CA ASN A 83 1.07 -5.82 -19.15
C ASN A 83 0.15 -6.42 -18.07
N THR A 84 0.28 -6.02 -16.80
CA THR A 84 -0.64 -6.48 -15.75
C THR A 84 -2.06 -5.99 -16.07
N PRO A 85 -3.05 -6.90 -16.21
CA PRO A 85 -4.43 -6.51 -16.48
C PRO A 85 -5.05 -5.72 -15.32
N VAL A 86 -5.99 -4.83 -15.63
CA VAL A 86 -6.73 -4.03 -14.63
C VAL A 86 -7.38 -4.91 -13.57
N VAL A 87 -8.00 -6.02 -13.96
CA VAL A 87 -8.62 -6.97 -13.02
C VAL A 87 -7.60 -7.53 -12.01
N THR A 88 -6.38 -7.85 -12.45
CA THR A 88 -5.31 -8.33 -11.56
C THR A 88 -4.83 -7.23 -10.62
N ILE A 89 -4.83 -5.97 -11.07
CA ILE A 89 -4.51 -4.82 -10.21
C ILE A 89 -5.57 -4.70 -9.09
N GLU A 90 -6.85 -4.77 -9.45
CA GLU A 90 -7.96 -4.72 -8.49
C GLU A 90 -7.91 -5.88 -7.48
N GLU A 91 -7.66 -7.10 -7.95
CA GLU A 91 -7.52 -8.30 -7.11
C GLU A 91 -6.39 -8.14 -6.10
N ARG A 92 -5.22 -7.65 -6.53
CA ARG A 92 -4.09 -7.42 -5.63
C ARG A 92 -4.38 -6.33 -4.61
N CYS A 93 -5.08 -5.27 -4.99
CA CYS A 93 -5.52 -4.23 -4.06
C CYS A 93 -6.52 -4.79 -3.03
N ASN A 94 -7.48 -5.62 -3.46
CA ASN A 94 -8.43 -6.29 -2.57
C ASN A 94 -7.74 -7.23 -1.58
N GLU A 95 -6.76 -8.01 -2.03
CA GLU A 95 -5.99 -8.90 -1.17
C GLU A 95 -5.18 -8.12 -0.13
N LEU A 96 -4.54 -7.02 -0.53
CA LEU A 96 -3.83 -6.14 0.39
C LEU A 96 -4.77 -5.52 1.43
N ALA A 97 -5.92 -5.00 1.00
CA ALA A 97 -6.96 -4.47 1.88
C ALA A 97 -7.43 -5.53 2.89
N ARG A 98 -7.65 -6.77 2.44
CA ARG A 98 -8.06 -7.89 3.28
C ARG A 98 -7.01 -8.22 4.36
N ILE A 99 -5.74 -8.28 3.99
CA ILE A 99 -4.63 -8.53 4.92
C ILE A 99 -4.54 -7.40 5.95
N ALA A 100 -4.57 -6.15 5.48
CA ALA A 100 -4.49 -4.96 6.32
C ALA A 100 -5.64 -4.89 7.33
N ARG A 101 -6.88 -5.14 6.87
CA ARG A 101 -8.07 -5.21 7.70
C ARG A 101 -7.96 -6.29 8.78
N LYS A 102 -7.54 -7.50 8.41
CA LYS A 102 -7.38 -8.61 9.37
C LYS A 102 -6.36 -8.25 10.47
N ARG A 103 -5.25 -7.61 10.09
CA ARG A 103 -4.25 -7.12 11.06
C ARG A 103 -4.83 -6.06 11.98
N TRP A 104 -5.53 -5.07 11.42
CA TRP A 104 -6.17 -4.01 12.21
C TRP A 104 -7.20 -4.57 13.20
N GLU A 105 -8.08 -5.48 12.77
CA GLU A 105 -9.08 -6.11 13.64
C GLU A 105 -8.45 -6.90 14.80
N VAL A 106 -7.35 -7.62 14.55
CA VAL A 106 -6.61 -8.34 15.60
C VAL A 106 -6.02 -7.38 16.62
N MET A 107 -5.43 -6.27 16.16
CA MET A 107 -4.85 -5.25 17.04
C MET A 107 -5.93 -4.54 17.87
N GLN A 108 -7.06 -4.18 17.25
CA GLN A 108 -8.22 -3.60 17.94
C GLN A 108 -8.74 -4.53 19.03
N ARG A 109 -8.93 -5.82 18.72
CA ARG A 109 -9.35 -6.83 19.72
C ARG A 109 -8.36 -6.95 20.87
N TRP A 110 -7.05 -6.83 20.60
CA TRP A 110 -6.03 -6.88 21.64
C TRP A 110 -6.12 -5.67 22.59
N VAL A 111 -6.27 -4.46 22.03
CA VAL A 111 -6.42 -3.22 22.82
C VAL A 111 -7.71 -3.23 23.64
N SER A 112 -8.83 -3.64 23.06
CA SER A 112 -10.09 -3.75 23.81
C SER A 112 -10.03 -4.77 24.95
N ARG A 113 -9.15 -5.78 24.86
CA ARG A 113 -8.92 -6.77 25.93
C ARG A 113 -7.88 -6.34 26.97
N HIS A 114 -7.07 -5.32 26.68
CA HIS A 114 -6.05 -4.77 27.58
C HIS A 114 -6.18 -3.25 27.66
N PRO A 115 -7.31 -2.70 28.16
CA PRO A 115 -7.54 -1.26 28.20
C PRO A 115 -6.64 -0.49 29.19
N GLN A 116 -5.80 -1.19 29.97
CA GLN A 116 -4.90 -0.61 30.97
C GLN A 116 -3.51 -1.23 30.85
N ASN A 117 -2.60 -0.50 30.24
CA ASN A 117 -1.15 -0.57 30.53
C ASN A 117 -0.37 0.67 30.04
N ASP A 118 -1.05 1.76 29.65
CA ASP A 118 -0.43 3.04 29.28
C ASP A 118 -1.03 4.18 30.12
N LEU A 119 -0.81 4.14 31.44
CA LEU A 119 -0.90 5.30 32.33
C LEU A 119 0.00 5.01 33.54
N GLU A 120 1.31 5.15 33.34
CA GLU A 120 2.28 5.68 34.32
C GLU A 120 3.54 6.14 33.57
#